data_AF-A0A7X8IFY0-F1
#
_entry.id   AF-A0A7X8IFY0-F1
#
_cell.length_a   1.000
_cell.length_b   1.000
_cell.length_c   1.000
_cell.angle_alpha   90.00
_cell.angle_beta   90.00
_cell.angle_gamma   90.00
#
_symmetry.space_group_name_H-M   'P 1'
#
loop_
_entity.id
_entity.type
_entity.pdbx_description
1 polymer ?
#
loop_
_entity_poly.entity_id
_entity_poly.type
_entity_poly.pdbx_seq_one_letter_code
_entity_poly.pdbx_strand_id
1 'polypeptide(L)'
;MKPHLFVWKIKKFSLLSKCFVQNAKKTFLVLLVLSFFALCRIYAQEETILVKKNEYGGQTIQFVYEQGDTFFSKLESSVYYLDNMGNARRVIHKFNETQQLLKGFALQEERLENGLVLSYKLTLTAKQRVEQGLDSLIEYIGEDGTIIRKQYIKGDLSRTEQTGSFTDVYPFYALDVLEKYLAEDETHEIVSEKAVYKFSASFSRGRSFIEFSSGLKNISEKEKNMIAAYMDCYNQNHLAKLFVKKVQVAYGRQTYTAFVQEQLVPHIKRGKKCLLSYGVVGYNGELCLLITAVGNLD
;
A
#
# COMPACT_ATOMS: atom_id res chain seq x y z
N MET A 1 -67.61 49.62 13.52
CA MET A 1 -66.44 49.07 12.77
C MET A 1 -66.65 47.58 12.57
N LYS A 2 -66.56 47.05 11.33
CA LYS A 2 -66.90 45.64 11.02
C LYS A 2 -65.70 44.71 11.31
N PRO A 3 -65.74 43.87 12.37
CA PRO A 3 -64.64 42.95 12.72
C PRO A 3 -64.38 41.86 11.67
N HIS A 4 -65.33 41.63 10.76
CA HIS A 4 -65.22 40.61 9.72
C HIS A 4 -64.11 40.85 8.68
N LEU A 5 -63.76 42.12 8.39
CA LEU A 5 -62.72 42.44 7.40
C LEU A 5 -61.30 42.20 7.93
N PHE A 6 -61.10 42.28 9.25
CA PHE A 6 -59.79 42.11 9.89
C PHE A 6 -59.41 40.62 9.99
N VAL A 7 -60.39 39.76 10.34
CA VAL A 7 -60.20 38.30 10.41
C VAL A 7 -59.89 37.69 9.05
N TRP A 8 -60.45 38.24 7.96
CA TRP A 8 -60.20 37.75 6.60
C TRP A 8 -58.78 38.07 6.11
N LYS A 9 -58.24 39.26 6.45
CA LYS A 9 -56.84 39.63 6.13
C LYS A 9 -55.82 38.76 6.87
N ILE A 10 -56.04 38.45 8.15
CA ILE A 10 -55.15 37.60 8.95
C ILE A 10 -55.14 36.15 8.43
N LYS A 11 -56.30 35.58 8.09
CA LYS A 11 -56.37 34.23 7.51
C LYS A 11 -55.66 34.14 6.15
N LYS A 12 -55.80 35.16 5.30
CA LYS A 12 -55.12 35.20 3.99
C LYS A 12 -53.60 35.32 4.13
N PHE A 13 -53.11 36.10 5.09
CA PHE A 13 -51.67 36.20 5.40
C PHE A 13 -51.10 34.90 5.97
N SER A 14 -51.87 34.21 6.83
CA SER A 14 -51.51 32.88 7.36
C SER A 14 -51.45 31.78 6.28
N LEU A 15 -52.31 31.83 5.26
CA LEU A 15 -52.31 30.88 4.15
C LEU A 15 -51.13 31.13 3.21
N LEU A 16 -50.82 32.39 2.92
CA LEU A 16 -49.67 32.78 2.10
C LEU A 16 -48.35 32.44 2.80
N SER A 17 -48.22 32.66 4.11
CA SER A 17 -47.01 32.29 4.86
C SER A 17 -46.81 30.78 4.94
N LYS A 18 -47.88 29.99 5.12
CA LYS A 18 -47.80 28.52 5.07
C LYS A 18 -47.41 28.01 3.69
N CYS A 19 -47.95 28.58 2.61
CA CYS A 19 -47.61 28.22 1.24
C CYS A 19 -46.15 28.58 0.90
N PHE A 20 -45.69 29.76 1.34
CA PHE A 20 -44.29 30.18 1.17
C PHE A 20 -43.31 29.30 1.94
N VAL A 21 -43.61 28.97 3.21
CA VAL A 21 -42.79 28.04 4.02
C VAL A 21 -42.78 26.63 3.41
N GLN A 22 -43.90 26.16 2.87
CA GLN A 22 -43.98 24.85 2.24
C GLN A 22 -43.19 24.79 0.92
N ASN A 23 -43.23 25.86 0.12
CA ASN A 23 -42.40 25.98 -1.08
C ASN A 23 -40.91 26.13 -0.74
N ALA A 24 -40.56 26.92 0.27
CA ALA A 24 -39.17 27.06 0.74
C ALA A 24 -38.61 25.72 1.26
N LYS A 25 -39.41 24.94 1.99
CA LYS A 25 -39.04 23.58 2.43
C LYS A 25 -38.81 22.63 1.25
N LYS A 26 -39.66 22.67 0.23
CA LYS A 26 -39.49 21.87 -1.00
C LYS A 26 -38.22 22.26 -1.75
N THR A 27 -37.97 23.56 -1.92
CA THR A 27 -36.75 24.05 -2.58
C THR A 27 -35.49 23.67 -1.81
N PHE A 28 -35.50 23.79 -0.48
CA PHE A 28 -34.38 23.39 0.38
C PHE A 28 -34.13 21.88 0.29
N LEU A 29 -35.18 21.05 0.31
CA LEU A 29 -35.06 19.60 0.15
C LEU A 29 -34.46 19.23 -1.22
N VAL A 30 -34.90 19.89 -2.30
CA VAL A 30 -34.36 19.66 -3.65
C VAL A 30 -32.88 20.04 -3.72
N LEU A 31 -32.49 21.17 -3.13
CA LEU A 31 -31.08 21.59 -3.05
C LEU A 31 -30.24 20.58 -2.24
N LEU A 32 -30.78 20.07 -1.13
CA LEU A 32 -30.10 19.10 -0.28
C LEU A 32 -29.90 17.76 -1.02
N VAL A 33 -30.92 17.28 -1.73
CA VAL A 33 -30.84 16.07 -2.58
C VAL A 33 -29.85 16.26 -3.73
N LEU A 34 -29.86 17.41 -4.41
CA LEU A 34 -28.88 17.70 -5.47
C LEU A 34 -27.46 17.80 -4.93
N SER A 35 -27.25 18.40 -3.76
CA SER A 35 -25.95 18.43 -3.10
C SER A 35 -25.48 17.05 -2.67
N PHE A 36 -26.39 16.17 -2.22
CA PHE A 36 -26.08 14.78 -1.92
C PHE A 36 -25.64 14.02 -3.17
N PHE A 37 -26.34 14.15 -4.31
CA PHE A 37 -25.91 13.53 -5.57
C PHE A 37 -24.60 14.11 -6.11
N ALA A 38 -24.37 15.42 -5.94
CA ALA A 38 -23.11 16.05 -6.28
C ALA A 38 -21.97 15.50 -5.42
N LEU A 39 -22.16 15.35 -4.11
CA LEU A 39 -21.19 14.79 -3.18
C LEU A 39 -20.94 13.28 -3.42
N CYS A 40 -21.97 12.51 -3.75
CA CYS A 40 -21.83 11.08 -4.07
C CYS A 40 -21.09 10.81 -5.39
N ARG A 41 -21.01 11.79 -6.31
CA ARG A 41 -20.23 11.67 -7.55
C ARG A 41 -18.73 11.98 -7.38
N ILE A 42 -18.28 12.44 -6.21
CA ILE A 42 -16.87 12.81 -5.94
C ILE A 42 -16.00 11.58 -5.62
N TYR A 43 -16.54 10.36 -5.68
CA TYR A 43 -15.81 9.13 -5.34
C TYR A 43 -15.81 8.10 -6.48
N ALA A 44 -15.78 8.57 -7.74
CA ALA A 44 -15.82 7.68 -8.90
C ALA A 44 -14.40 7.33 -9.37
N GLN A 45 -14.02 6.05 -9.25
CA GLN A 45 -12.91 5.47 -10.00
C GLN A 45 -13.26 5.55 -11.49
N GLU A 46 -12.44 6.24 -12.29
CA GLU A 46 -12.67 6.33 -13.74
C GLU A 46 -12.05 5.09 -14.42
N GLU A 47 -12.92 4.24 -14.97
CA GLU A 47 -12.54 3.09 -15.78
C GLU A 47 -12.61 3.44 -17.26
N THR A 48 -11.51 3.23 -17.98
CA THR A 48 -11.43 3.43 -19.43
C THR A 48 -10.85 2.21 -20.12
N ILE A 49 -11.58 1.65 -21.08
CA ILE A 49 -11.05 0.60 -21.96
C ILE A 49 -10.18 1.25 -23.04
N LEU A 50 -8.86 1.09 -22.93
CA LEU A 50 -7.89 1.66 -23.86
C LEU A 50 -7.82 0.88 -25.17
N VAL A 51 -7.83 -0.46 -25.08
CA VAL A 51 -7.69 -1.36 -26.23
C VAL A 51 -8.60 -2.56 -26.04
N LYS A 52 -9.43 -2.90 -27.04
CA LYS A 52 -10.33 -4.07 -26.97
C LYS A 52 -9.65 -5.41 -27.24
N LYS A 53 -8.54 -5.41 -27.97
CA LYS A 53 -7.72 -6.59 -28.28
C LYS A 53 -6.22 -6.23 -28.23
N ASN A 54 -5.56 -6.55 -27.14
CA ASN A 54 -4.14 -6.31 -26.87
C ASN A 54 -3.28 -7.50 -27.33
N GLU A 55 -1.98 -7.45 -27.02
CA GLU A 55 -1.01 -8.50 -27.37
C GLU A 55 -1.31 -9.88 -26.76
N TYR A 56 -2.17 -9.96 -25.74
CA TYR A 56 -2.62 -11.20 -25.10
C TYR A 56 -4.01 -11.65 -25.58
N GLY A 57 -4.58 -10.97 -26.58
CA GLY A 57 -5.87 -11.32 -27.17
C GLY A 57 -7.10 -10.87 -26.37
N GLY A 58 -6.92 -10.23 -25.21
CA GLY A 58 -7.99 -9.63 -24.40
C GLY A 58 -7.96 -8.11 -24.39
N GLN A 59 -8.59 -7.49 -23.39
CA GLN A 59 -8.70 -6.02 -23.30
C GLN A 59 -7.61 -5.40 -22.42
N THR A 60 -7.28 -4.14 -22.70
CA THR A 60 -6.48 -3.29 -21.83
C THR A 60 -7.37 -2.25 -21.17
N ILE A 61 -7.42 -2.24 -19.85
CA ILE A 61 -8.26 -1.37 -19.03
C ILE A 61 -7.37 -0.45 -18.21
N GLN A 62 -7.67 0.84 -18.19
CA GLN A 62 -7.04 1.81 -17.29
C GLN A 62 -8.03 2.23 -16.21
N PHE A 63 -7.52 2.29 -14.98
CA PHE A 63 -8.18 2.90 -13.84
C PHE A 63 -7.41 4.15 -13.45
N VAL A 64 -8.09 5.29 -13.38
CA VAL A 64 -7.55 6.54 -12.83
C VAL A 64 -8.15 6.75 -11.45
N TYR A 65 -7.29 7.01 -10.46
CA TYR A 65 -7.71 7.18 -9.08
C TYR A 65 -7.73 8.66 -8.71
N GLU A 66 -8.86 9.14 -8.22
CA GLU A 66 -8.96 10.51 -7.71
C GLU A 66 -8.25 10.69 -6.36
N GLN A 67 -7.79 11.91 -6.08
CA GLN A 67 -7.17 12.28 -4.81
C GLN A 67 -8.20 12.24 -3.67
N GLY A 68 -8.41 11.08 -3.07
CA GLY A 68 -9.38 10.87 -2.00
C GLY A 68 -9.74 9.40 -1.77
N ASP A 69 -9.49 8.54 -2.74
CA ASP A 69 -9.68 7.10 -2.58
C ASP A 69 -8.66 6.53 -1.57
N THR A 70 -9.15 6.15 -0.38
CA THR A 70 -8.28 5.69 0.70
C THR A 70 -7.58 4.35 0.40
N PHE A 71 -8.10 3.54 -0.54
CA PHE A 71 -7.51 2.26 -0.92
C PHE A 71 -6.39 2.44 -1.96
N PHE A 72 -6.55 3.39 -2.87
CA PHE A 72 -5.60 3.64 -3.96
C PHE A 72 -4.89 4.99 -3.87
N SER A 73 -4.90 5.63 -2.69
CA SER A 73 -4.30 6.95 -2.38
C SER A 73 -2.81 7.09 -2.71
N LYS A 74 -2.17 6.01 -3.13
CA LYS A 74 -0.74 5.89 -3.47
C LYS A 74 -0.50 5.85 -4.98
N LEU A 75 -1.54 5.57 -5.74
CA LEU A 75 -1.50 5.41 -7.18
C LEU A 75 -2.21 6.59 -7.84
N GLU A 76 -1.65 7.05 -8.93
CA GLU A 76 -2.32 7.96 -9.86
C GLU A 76 -3.23 7.15 -10.80
N SER A 77 -2.72 6.00 -11.27
CA SER A 77 -3.47 5.12 -12.15
C SER A 77 -2.91 3.70 -12.15
N SER A 78 -3.70 2.76 -12.67
CA SER A 78 -3.27 1.41 -12.99
C SER A 78 -3.78 0.99 -14.37
N VAL A 79 -2.96 0.26 -15.13
CA VAL A 79 -3.32 -0.26 -16.46
C VAL A 79 -3.18 -1.78 -16.44
N TYR A 80 -4.27 -2.48 -16.73
CA TYR A 80 -4.35 -3.93 -16.75
C TYR A 80 -4.43 -4.43 -18.18
N TYR A 81 -3.57 -5.37 -18.55
CA TYR A 81 -3.60 -6.08 -19.82
C TYR A 81 -4.14 -7.49 -19.57
N LEU A 82 -5.37 -7.73 -19.99
CA LEU A 82 -6.07 -8.98 -19.80
C LEU A 82 -5.91 -9.89 -21.01
N ASP A 83 -5.90 -11.21 -20.79
CA ASP A 83 -6.07 -12.21 -21.84
C ASP A 83 -7.54 -12.35 -22.27
N ASN A 84 -7.80 -13.22 -23.25
CA ASN A 84 -9.14 -13.51 -23.75
C ASN A 84 -10.07 -14.18 -22.72
N MET A 85 -9.53 -14.69 -21.62
CA MET A 85 -10.30 -15.26 -20.50
C MET A 85 -10.52 -14.25 -19.37
N GLY A 86 -10.00 -13.02 -19.51
CA GLY A 86 -10.11 -11.95 -18.52
C GLY A 86 -9.05 -12.00 -17.42
N ASN A 87 -8.05 -12.88 -17.51
CA ASN A 87 -6.97 -12.92 -16.51
C ASN A 87 -5.93 -11.85 -16.83
N ALA A 88 -5.43 -11.17 -15.78
CA ALA A 88 -4.33 -10.22 -15.93
C ALA A 88 -3.04 -10.95 -16.33
N ARG A 89 -2.39 -10.49 -17.40
CA ARG A 89 -1.07 -10.95 -17.85
C ARG A 89 0.01 -9.90 -17.62
N ARG A 90 -0.38 -8.62 -17.53
CA ARG A 90 0.51 -7.50 -17.22
C ARG A 90 -0.25 -6.39 -16.53
N VAL A 91 0.34 -5.79 -15.51
CA VAL A 91 -0.24 -4.65 -14.78
C VAL A 91 0.80 -3.55 -14.68
N ILE A 92 0.42 -2.30 -14.90
CA ILE A 92 1.29 -1.13 -14.77
C ILE A 92 0.68 -0.19 -13.75
N HIS A 93 1.35 0.00 -12.62
CA HIS A 93 0.98 0.94 -11.57
C HIS A 93 1.80 2.23 -11.72
N LYS A 94 1.11 3.37 -11.87
CA LYS A 94 1.72 4.70 -11.82
C LYS A 94 1.53 5.28 -10.43
N PHE A 95 2.64 5.56 -9.76
CA PHE A 95 2.60 6.18 -8.44
C PHE A 95 2.25 7.66 -8.55
N ASN A 96 1.49 8.20 -7.61
CA ASN A 96 1.28 9.65 -7.54
C ASN A 96 2.55 10.37 -7.09
N GLU A 97 2.59 11.70 -7.27
CA GLU A 97 3.78 12.51 -7.01
C GLU A 97 4.35 12.31 -5.59
N THR A 98 3.48 12.25 -4.57
CA THR A 98 3.91 12.00 -3.18
C THR A 98 4.64 10.67 -3.05
N GLN A 99 4.11 9.60 -3.64
CA GLN A 99 4.75 8.28 -3.60
C GLN A 99 6.00 8.22 -4.48
N GLN A 100 6.05 8.92 -5.60
CA GLN A 100 7.27 9.02 -6.41
C GLN A 100 8.41 9.69 -5.64
N LEU A 101 8.12 10.77 -4.90
CA LEU A 101 9.09 11.46 -4.05
C LEU A 101 9.59 10.57 -2.89
N LEU A 102 8.70 9.77 -2.29
CA LEU A 102 9.04 8.89 -1.17
C LEU A 102 9.77 7.61 -1.60
N LYS A 103 9.30 6.98 -2.67
CA LYS A 103 9.77 5.66 -3.14
C LYS A 103 10.87 5.76 -4.19
N GLY A 104 11.02 6.92 -4.84
CA GLY A 104 12.02 7.10 -5.90
C GLY A 104 11.68 6.42 -7.23
N PHE A 105 10.55 5.73 -7.35
CA PHE A 105 10.06 5.09 -8.57
C PHE A 105 8.87 5.84 -9.15
N ALA A 106 8.84 5.99 -10.47
CA ALA A 106 7.70 6.53 -11.20
C ALA A 106 6.61 5.46 -11.40
N LEU A 107 7.02 4.23 -11.73
CA LEU A 107 6.14 3.15 -12.17
C LEU A 107 6.62 1.80 -11.61
N GLN A 108 5.67 0.91 -11.37
CA GLN A 108 5.88 -0.52 -11.18
C GLN A 108 5.09 -1.28 -12.23
N GLU A 109 5.75 -2.13 -13.01
CA GLU A 109 5.13 -3.03 -13.98
C GLU A 109 5.26 -4.48 -13.50
N GLU A 110 4.16 -5.21 -13.48
CA GLU A 110 4.08 -6.61 -13.09
C GLU A 110 3.79 -7.45 -14.33
N ARG A 111 4.52 -8.55 -14.50
CA ARG A 111 4.16 -9.60 -15.47
C ARG A 111 3.61 -10.78 -14.72
N LEU A 112 2.48 -11.30 -15.19
CA LEU A 112 1.77 -12.38 -14.54
C LEU A 112 1.59 -13.59 -15.46
N GLU A 113 1.63 -14.76 -14.83
CA GLU A 113 1.28 -16.03 -15.44
C GLU A 113 0.47 -16.85 -14.46
N ASN A 114 -0.71 -17.31 -14.90
CA ASN A 114 -1.64 -18.08 -14.08
C ASN A 114 -1.97 -17.41 -12.72
N GLY A 115 -2.06 -16.08 -12.72
CA GLY A 115 -2.35 -15.29 -11.50
C GLY A 115 -1.15 -15.05 -10.58
N LEU A 116 0.03 -15.60 -10.89
CA LEU A 116 1.25 -15.38 -10.14
C LEU A 116 2.14 -14.35 -10.83
N VAL A 117 2.77 -13.48 -10.04
CA VAL A 117 3.73 -12.50 -10.57
C VAL A 117 5.04 -13.22 -10.91
N LEU A 118 5.47 -13.11 -12.17
CA LEU A 118 6.75 -13.61 -12.67
C LEU A 118 7.87 -12.58 -12.57
N SER A 119 7.54 -11.29 -12.67
CA SER A 119 8.54 -10.23 -12.55
C SER A 119 7.95 -8.88 -12.20
N TYR A 120 8.72 -8.07 -11.47
CA TYR A 120 8.48 -6.65 -11.28
C TYR A 120 9.51 -5.84 -12.06
N LYS A 121 9.08 -4.83 -12.81
CA LYS A 121 9.94 -3.79 -13.37
C LYS A 121 9.65 -2.47 -12.68
N LEU A 122 10.65 -1.95 -11.98
CA LEU A 122 10.59 -0.68 -11.27
C LEU A 122 11.30 0.39 -12.10
N THR A 123 10.56 1.39 -12.56
CA THR A 123 11.12 2.51 -13.34
C THR A 123 11.44 3.66 -12.39
N LEU A 124 12.69 4.11 -12.39
CA LEU A 124 13.18 5.16 -11.48
C LEU A 124 12.70 6.56 -11.90
N THR A 125 12.46 7.43 -10.91
CA THR A 125 12.21 8.87 -11.15
C THR A 125 13.44 9.54 -11.74
N ALA A 126 13.28 10.67 -12.43
CA ALA A 126 14.42 11.40 -13.02
C ALA A 126 15.51 11.72 -11.99
N LYS A 127 15.13 12.12 -10.77
CA LYS A 127 16.06 12.34 -9.66
C LYS A 127 16.86 11.07 -9.33
N GLN A 128 16.17 9.95 -9.10
CA GLN A 128 16.85 8.70 -8.77
C GLN A 128 17.70 8.15 -9.92
N ARG A 129 17.30 8.38 -11.18
CA ARG A 129 18.11 7.98 -12.34
C ARG A 129 19.46 8.67 -12.36
N VAL A 130 19.49 9.96 -12.02
CA VAL A 130 20.73 10.74 -11.90
C VAL A 130 21.55 10.28 -10.71
N GLU A 131 20.92 10.06 -9.55
CA GLU A 131 21.61 9.65 -8.31
C GLU A 131 22.22 8.25 -8.43
N GLN A 132 21.49 7.27 -8.98
CA GLN A 132 21.91 5.87 -9.05
C GLN A 132 22.60 5.51 -10.36
N GLY A 133 22.47 6.35 -11.38
CA GLY A 133 22.97 6.06 -12.72
C GLY A 133 22.30 4.84 -13.37
N LEU A 134 21.03 4.57 -13.04
CA LEU A 134 20.21 3.45 -13.54
C LEU A 134 18.87 4.00 -14.03
N ASP A 135 18.26 3.37 -15.02
CA ASP A 135 16.91 3.72 -15.50
C ASP A 135 15.82 2.89 -14.84
N SER A 136 16.06 1.58 -14.71
CA SER A 136 15.09 0.65 -14.13
C SER A 136 15.75 -0.60 -13.56
N LEU A 137 15.01 -1.29 -12.71
CA LEU A 137 15.34 -2.57 -12.12
C LEU A 137 14.25 -3.58 -12.49
N ILE A 138 14.62 -4.75 -12.99
CA ILE A 138 13.72 -5.89 -13.15
C ILE A 138 14.08 -6.95 -12.11
N GLU A 139 13.08 -7.46 -11.41
CA GLU A 139 13.21 -8.54 -10.45
C GLU A 139 12.38 -9.70 -10.95
N TYR A 140 13.00 -10.88 -11.11
CA TYR A 140 12.32 -12.09 -11.55
C TYR A 140 11.99 -12.95 -10.34
N ILE A 141 10.76 -13.45 -10.33
CA ILE A 141 10.12 -14.10 -9.18
C ILE A 141 10.01 -15.60 -9.47
N GLY A 142 10.51 -16.42 -8.56
CA GLY A 142 10.33 -17.85 -8.54
C GLY A 142 8.92 -18.24 -8.09
N GLU A 143 8.57 -19.52 -8.25
CA GLU A 143 7.23 -20.05 -7.96
C GLU A 143 6.82 -19.88 -6.49
N ASP A 144 7.78 -19.83 -5.57
CA ASP A 144 7.59 -19.59 -4.14
C ASP A 144 7.55 -18.10 -3.77
N GLY A 145 7.53 -17.21 -4.77
CA GLY A 145 7.53 -15.76 -4.61
C GLY A 145 8.92 -15.15 -4.36
N THR A 146 10.01 -15.95 -4.34
CA THR A 146 11.38 -15.43 -4.13
C THR A 146 11.90 -14.68 -5.33
N ILE A 147 12.66 -13.59 -5.15
CA ILE A 147 13.44 -13.03 -6.26
C ILE A 147 14.63 -13.95 -6.51
N ILE A 148 14.64 -14.56 -7.69
CA ILE A 148 15.70 -15.49 -8.14
C ILE A 148 16.74 -14.78 -9.02
N ARG A 149 16.42 -13.57 -9.50
CA ARG A 149 17.30 -12.80 -10.39
C ARG A 149 16.93 -11.33 -10.38
N LYS A 150 17.94 -10.46 -10.37
CA LYS A 150 17.81 -9.02 -10.57
C LYS A 150 18.50 -8.61 -11.86
N GLN A 151 17.91 -7.69 -12.60
CA GLN A 151 18.47 -7.11 -13.81
C GLN A 151 18.39 -5.59 -13.72
N TYR A 152 19.55 -4.95 -13.66
CA TYR A 152 19.70 -3.50 -13.62
C TYR A 152 19.86 -2.99 -15.05
N ILE A 153 19.12 -1.94 -15.41
CA ILE A 153 19.10 -1.37 -16.76
C ILE A 153 19.57 0.08 -16.71
N LYS A 154 20.48 0.44 -17.63
CA LYS A 154 20.99 1.79 -17.85
C LYS A 154 21.15 2.03 -19.36
N GLY A 155 20.25 2.81 -19.95
CA GLY A 155 20.11 2.91 -21.40
C GLY A 155 19.92 1.52 -22.01
N ASP A 156 20.77 1.19 -22.99
CA ASP A 156 20.77 -0.11 -23.65
C ASP A 156 21.59 -1.18 -22.89
N LEU A 157 22.33 -0.78 -21.84
CA LEU A 157 23.13 -1.70 -21.04
C LEU A 157 22.25 -2.37 -20.00
N SER A 158 22.46 -3.68 -19.81
CA SER A 158 21.87 -4.40 -18.67
C SER A 158 22.88 -5.30 -17.99
N ARG A 159 22.78 -5.37 -16.66
CA ARG A 159 23.57 -6.28 -15.82
C ARG A 159 22.62 -7.17 -15.04
N THR A 160 22.87 -8.47 -15.08
CA THR A 160 22.09 -9.47 -14.35
C THR A 160 22.87 -9.99 -13.16
N GLU A 161 22.21 -10.10 -12.03
CA GLU A 161 22.72 -10.68 -10.79
C GLU A 161 21.80 -11.84 -10.39
N GLN A 162 22.38 -13.04 -10.25
CA GLN A 162 21.64 -14.16 -9.67
C GLN A 162 21.69 -14.03 -8.14
N THR A 163 20.52 -14.01 -7.52
CA THR A 163 20.41 -14.03 -6.07
C THR A 163 20.63 -15.47 -5.60
N GLY A 164 21.71 -15.69 -4.84
CA GLY A 164 21.94 -16.97 -4.17
C GLY A 164 20.72 -17.34 -3.32
N SER A 165 20.38 -18.62 -3.29
CA SER A 165 19.23 -19.20 -2.61
C SER A 165 19.10 -18.69 -1.18
N PHE A 166 18.35 -17.61 -0.96
CA PHE A 166 17.65 -17.23 0.28
C PHE A 166 17.12 -15.79 0.34
N THR A 167 16.91 -15.04 -0.74
CA THR A 167 16.51 -13.64 -0.54
C THR A 167 15.77 -13.07 -1.73
N ASP A 168 14.45 -13.16 -1.70
CA ASP A 168 13.61 -11.98 -1.52
C ASP A 168 12.14 -12.32 -1.87
N VAL A 169 11.37 -12.88 -0.94
CA VAL A 169 9.90 -13.02 -1.10
C VAL A 169 9.25 -11.73 -0.63
N TYR A 170 9.26 -10.67 -1.44
CA TYR A 170 8.74 -9.38 -0.96
C TYR A 170 7.94 -8.61 -2.01
N PRO A 171 6.62 -8.80 -2.08
CA PRO A 171 5.72 -7.81 -2.67
C PRO A 171 5.88 -6.44 -2.00
N PHE A 172 5.72 -5.35 -2.78
CA PHE A 172 5.74 -3.97 -2.29
C PHE A 172 4.42 -3.64 -1.57
N TYR A 173 4.19 -4.21 -0.40
CA TYR A 173 3.09 -3.75 0.45
C TYR A 173 3.46 -2.43 1.11
N ALA A 174 2.45 -1.56 1.16
CA ALA A 174 2.51 -0.34 1.93
C ALA A 174 2.23 -0.70 3.40
N LEU A 175 3.07 -0.25 4.35
CA LEU A 175 2.99 -0.70 5.75
C LEU A 175 1.63 -0.42 6.42
N ASP A 176 0.98 0.67 6.06
CA ASP A 176 -0.38 1.04 6.48
C ASP A 176 -1.47 0.09 5.95
N VAL A 177 -1.26 -0.55 4.79
CA VAL A 177 -2.15 -1.61 4.29
C VAL A 177 -2.02 -2.83 5.20
N LEU A 178 -0.79 -3.21 5.56
CA LEU A 178 -0.54 -4.34 6.47
C LEU A 178 -1.09 -4.08 7.88
N GLU A 179 -1.06 -2.84 8.37
CA GLU A 179 -1.71 -2.45 9.63
C GLU A 179 -3.23 -2.62 9.58
N LYS A 180 -3.88 -2.23 8.48
CA LYS A 180 -5.32 -2.43 8.31
C LYS A 180 -5.67 -3.92 8.33
N TYR A 181 -4.91 -4.76 7.62
CA TYR A 181 -5.11 -6.21 7.67
C TYR A 181 -4.89 -6.77 9.09
N LEU A 182 -3.87 -6.30 9.82
CA LEU A 182 -3.66 -6.68 11.23
C LEU A 182 -4.86 -6.30 12.12
N ALA A 183 -5.53 -5.18 11.82
CA ALA A 183 -6.69 -4.71 12.58
C ALA A 183 -8.02 -5.36 12.18
N GLU A 184 -8.16 -5.77 10.91
CA GLU A 184 -9.42 -6.25 10.31
C GLU A 184 -9.55 -7.78 10.33
N ASP A 185 -8.44 -8.53 10.38
CA ASP A 185 -8.50 -9.97 10.23
C ASP A 185 -8.98 -10.67 11.53
N GLU A 186 -10.19 -11.22 11.51
CA GLU A 186 -10.76 -12.03 12.60
C GLU A 186 -10.16 -13.45 12.64
N THR A 187 -9.32 -13.84 11.66
CA THR A 187 -8.76 -15.20 11.52
C THR A 187 -7.40 -15.40 12.18
N HIS A 188 -6.88 -14.39 12.89
CA HIS A 188 -5.60 -14.54 13.56
C HIS A 188 -5.68 -15.64 14.63
N GLU A 189 -5.00 -16.76 14.37
CA GLU A 189 -4.71 -17.73 15.42
C GLU A 189 -3.79 -17.09 16.46
N ILE A 190 -4.33 -16.85 17.66
CA ILE A 190 -3.53 -16.51 18.82
C ILE A 190 -2.70 -17.75 19.16
N VAL A 191 -1.42 -17.75 18.79
CA VAL A 191 -0.58 -18.95 18.86
C VAL A 191 -0.10 -19.23 20.29
N SER A 192 -0.31 -18.31 21.23
CA SER A 192 -0.03 -18.53 22.64
C SER A 192 -0.68 -17.45 23.51
N GLU A 193 -0.67 -17.63 24.84
CA GLU A 193 -0.92 -16.59 25.85
C GLU A 193 -0.13 -15.27 25.62
N LYS A 194 0.81 -15.25 24.67
CA LYS A 194 1.71 -14.12 24.36
C LYS A 194 1.22 -13.22 23.21
N ALA A 195 -0.01 -13.32 22.73
CA ALA A 195 -0.61 -12.33 21.80
C ALA A 195 0.23 -12.02 20.53
N VAL A 196 0.78 -13.07 19.91
CA VAL A 196 1.45 -13.01 18.59
C VAL A 196 0.43 -13.43 17.53
N TYR A 197 0.35 -12.67 16.46
CA TYR A 197 -0.62 -12.84 15.37
C TYR A 197 0.07 -13.37 14.10
N LYS A 198 -0.53 -14.38 13.46
CA LYS A 198 -0.09 -14.91 12.16
C LYS A 198 -0.75 -14.14 11.02
N PHE A 199 0.04 -13.68 10.06
CA PHE A 199 -0.48 -13.20 8.78
C PHE A 199 -0.61 -14.36 7.79
N SER A 200 -1.55 -14.26 6.84
CA SER A 200 -1.57 -15.20 5.71
C SER A 200 -0.21 -15.18 4.98
N ALA A 201 0.16 -16.29 4.34
CA ALA A 201 1.44 -16.41 3.65
C ALA A 201 1.68 -15.25 2.67
N SER A 202 0.60 -14.77 2.03
CA SER A 202 0.58 -13.63 1.10
C SER A 202 0.95 -12.29 1.74
N PHE A 203 0.72 -12.08 3.05
CA PHE A 203 0.99 -10.82 3.75
C PHE A 203 2.11 -10.91 4.80
N SER A 204 2.70 -12.10 4.98
CA SER A 204 3.73 -12.37 5.99
C SER A 204 5.07 -11.65 5.77
N ARG A 205 5.28 -11.06 4.58
CA ARG A 205 6.53 -10.44 4.14
C ARG A 205 6.24 -9.26 3.20
N GLY A 206 7.04 -8.20 3.27
CA GLY A 206 6.89 -7.02 2.42
C GLY A 206 8.18 -6.24 2.19
N ARG A 207 8.10 -5.28 1.27
CA ARG A 207 9.14 -4.29 0.99
C ARG A 207 8.59 -2.87 1.03
N SER A 208 9.32 -1.97 1.65
CA SER A 208 8.95 -0.56 1.68
C SER A 208 10.18 0.33 1.78
N PHE A 209 10.10 1.52 1.17
CA PHE A 209 11.06 2.58 1.48
C PHE A 209 10.74 3.15 2.85
N ILE A 210 11.75 3.19 3.69
CA ILE A 210 11.64 3.69 5.04
C ILE A 210 12.77 4.68 5.32
N GLU A 211 12.62 5.41 6.41
CA GLU A 211 13.70 6.17 7.02
C GLU A 211 13.97 5.62 8.42
N PHE A 212 15.22 5.31 8.77
CA PHE A 212 15.55 4.94 10.14
C PHE A 212 15.46 6.17 11.06
N SER A 213 14.37 6.31 11.79
CA SER A 213 14.09 7.49 12.61
C SER A 213 14.86 7.53 13.94
N SER A 214 15.32 6.36 14.43
CA SER A 214 16.15 6.23 15.63
C SER A 214 17.52 5.60 15.34
N GLY A 215 18.42 5.68 16.32
CA GLY A 215 19.60 4.81 16.36
C GLY A 215 19.23 3.36 16.75
N LEU A 216 20.18 2.45 16.56
CA LEU A 216 20.06 1.05 16.99
C LEU A 216 20.05 0.93 18.52
N LYS A 217 19.22 0.03 19.04
CA LYS A 217 19.15 -0.34 20.46
C LYS A 217 19.25 -1.86 20.59
N ASN A 218 19.69 -2.34 21.75
CA ASN A 218 19.62 -3.77 22.05
C ASN A 218 18.15 -4.20 22.20
N ILE A 219 17.85 -5.43 21.79
CA ILE A 219 16.56 -6.06 22.07
C ILE A 219 16.54 -6.60 23.52
N SER A 220 15.38 -6.54 24.14
CA SER A 220 15.11 -7.12 25.46
C SER A 220 14.82 -8.63 25.37
N GLU A 221 14.90 -9.34 26.49
CA GLU A 221 14.50 -10.77 26.54
C GLU A 221 13.03 -10.99 26.16
N LYS A 222 12.15 -10.05 26.51
CA LYS A 222 10.75 -10.08 26.07
C LYS A 222 10.64 -10.08 24.54
N GLU A 223 11.41 -9.22 23.87
CA GLU A 223 11.42 -9.12 22.40
C GLU A 223 12.06 -10.34 21.74
N LYS A 224 13.13 -10.90 22.32
CA LYS A 224 13.71 -12.17 21.84
C LYS A 224 12.70 -13.31 21.87
N ASN A 225 11.98 -13.45 22.99
CA ASN A 225 10.96 -14.49 23.15
C ASN A 225 9.79 -14.30 22.18
N MET A 226 9.42 -13.06 21.88
CA MET A 226 8.40 -12.74 20.89
C MET A 226 8.86 -13.14 19.48
N ILE A 227 10.07 -12.77 19.08
CA ILE A 227 10.63 -13.14 17.77
C ILE A 227 10.73 -14.66 17.64
N ALA A 228 11.18 -15.36 18.69
CA ALA A 228 11.26 -16.81 18.72
C ALA A 228 9.89 -17.46 18.51
N ALA A 229 8.86 -17.01 19.24
CA ALA A 229 7.49 -17.51 19.08
C ALA A 229 6.93 -17.27 17.67
N TYR A 230 7.18 -16.09 17.10
CA TYR A 230 6.78 -15.80 15.72
C TYR A 230 7.49 -16.73 14.72
N MET A 231 8.81 -16.90 14.85
CA MET A 231 9.57 -17.76 13.94
C MET A 231 9.19 -19.24 14.06
N ASP A 232 8.82 -19.70 15.26
CA ASP A 232 8.35 -21.06 15.51
C ASP A 232 7.08 -21.39 14.71
N CYS A 233 6.20 -20.40 14.47
CA CYS A 233 5.01 -20.55 13.63
C CYS A 233 5.34 -20.99 12.19
N TYR A 234 6.55 -20.70 11.73
CA TYR A 234 7.06 -21.06 10.41
C TYR A 234 8.11 -22.17 10.46
N ASN A 235 8.26 -22.86 11.60
CA ASN A 235 9.33 -23.83 11.86
C ASN A 235 10.75 -23.26 11.70
N GLN A 236 10.92 -21.96 12.00
CA GLN A 236 12.15 -21.19 11.79
C GLN A 236 12.78 -20.66 13.09
N ASN A 237 12.41 -21.19 14.26
CA ASN A 237 12.88 -20.72 15.57
C ASN A 237 14.42 -20.60 15.67
N HIS A 238 15.16 -21.48 14.99
CA HIS A 238 16.62 -21.42 14.93
C HIS A 238 17.20 -20.11 14.36
N LEU A 239 16.41 -19.34 13.59
CA LEU A 239 16.78 -18.04 13.03
C LEU A 239 16.52 -16.88 14.00
N ALA A 240 15.71 -17.06 15.04
CA ALA A 240 15.35 -15.99 15.96
C ALA A 240 16.57 -15.38 16.67
N LYS A 241 17.59 -16.20 16.95
CA LYS A 241 18.86 -15.78 17.55
C LYS A 241 19.68 -14.80 16.70
N LEU A 242 19.39 -14.70 15.40
CA LEU A 242 20.10 -13.77 14.50
C LEU A 242 19.70 -12.32 14.78
N PHE A 243 18.51 -12.09 15.32
CA PHE A 243 18.00 -10.77 15.66
C PHE A 243 18.59 -10.31 16.99
N VAL A 244 19.31 -9.19 16.98
CA VAL A 244 20.11 -8.71 18.12
C VAL A 244 19.85 -7.25 18.47
N LYS A 245 19.36 -6.46 17.51
CA LYS A 245 19.09 -5.04 17.66
C LYS A 245 17.67 -4.72 17.23
N LYS A 246 17.19 -3.55 17.65
CA LYS A 246 15.96 -2.92 17.15
C LYS A 246 16.21 -1.47 16.77
N VAL A 247 15.39 -0.97 15.86
CA VAL A 247 15.40 0.41 15.37
C VAL A 247 13.97 0.86 15.09
N GLN A 248 13.69 2.15 15.20
CA GLN A 248 12.43 2.72 14.74
C GLN A 248 12.55 3.12 13.27
N VAL A 249 11.61 2.68 12.45
CA VAL A 249 11.52 3.06 11.04
C VAL A 249 10.31 3.96 10.83
N ALA A 250 10.49 5.07 10.13
CA ALA A 250 9.41 5.97 9.74
C ALA A 250 8.92 5.60 8.34
N TYR A 251 7.59 5.56 8.19
CA TYR A 251 6.89 5.40 6.93
C TYR A 251 5.67 6.32 6.91
N GLY A 252 5.67 7.30 6.00
CA GLY A 252 4.66 8.35 6.01
C GLY A 252 4.68 9.15 7.32
N ARG A 253 3.56 9.13 8.07
CA ARG A 253 3.41 9.80 9.37
C ARG A 253 3.54 8.85 10.57
N GLN A 254 3.79 7.58 10.33
CA GLN A 254 3.84 6.53 11.36
C GLN A 254 5.27 6.03 11.57
N THR A 255 5.49 5.42 12.73
CA THR A 255 6.75 4.79 13.11
C THR A 255 6.52 3.36 13.56
N TYR A 256 7.38 2.45 13.09
CA TYR A 256 7.30 1.03 13.35
C TYR A 256 8.57 0.54 14.05
N THR A 257 8.41 -0.44 14.94
CA THR A 257 9.54 -1.15 15.53
C THR A 257 10.05 -2.20 14.55
N ALA A 258 11.32 -2.10 14.17
CA ALA A 258 11.98 -3.07 13.29
C ALA A 258 13.11 -3.77 14.04
N PHE A 259 13.12 -5.10 14.01
CA PHE A 259 14.15 -5.95 14.58
C PHE A 259 15.19 -6.31 13.52
N VAL A 260 16.46 -6.26 13.91
CA VAL A 260 17.60 -6.28 13.00
C VAL A 260 18.48 -7.49 13.27
N GLN A 261 18.83 -8.21 12.21
CA GLN A 261 19.82 -9.28 12.25
C GLN A 261 21.24 -8.73 12.42
N GLU A 262 22.11 -9.45 13.13
CA GLU A 262 23.49 -9.02 13.43
C GLU A 262 24.24 -8.58 12.17
N GLN A 263 24.16 -9.35 11.08
CA GLN A 263 24.88 -9.01 9.86
C GLN A 263 24.38 -7.74 9.15
N LEU A 264 23.17 -7.26 9.47
CA LEU A 264 22.58 -6.06 8.86
C LEU A 264 22.85 -4.78 9.66
N VAL A 265 23.31 -4.91 10.91
CA VAL A 265 23.62 -3.80 11.81
C VAL A 265 24.52 -2.71 11.17
N PRO A 266 25.60 -3.05 10.45
CA PRO A 266 26.49 -2.04 9.85
C PRO A 266 25.80 -1.14 8.80
N HIS A 267 24.69 -1.60 8.22
CA HIS A 267 23.99 -0.90 7.14
C HIS A 267 22.91 0.08 7.63
N ILE A 268 22.64 0.12 8.94
CA ILE A 268 21.58 0.91 9.56
C ILE A 268 22.16 2.13 10.25
N LYS A 269 21.76 3.32 9.78
CA LYS A 269 22.14 4.62 10.35
C LYS A 269 20.90 5.50 10.47
N ARG A 270 20.80 6.25 11.57
CA ARG A 270 19.70 7.21 11.77
C ARG A 270 19.66 8.21 10.61
N GLY A 271 18.47 8.49 10.08
CA GLY A 271 18.22 9.35 8.93
C GLY A 271 18.51 8.70 7.57
N LYS A 272 19.12 7.50 7.53
CA LYS A 272 19.32 6.78 6.28
C LYS A 272 17.96 6.32 5.75
N LYS A 273 17.70 6.65 4.50
CA LYS A 273 16.58 6.15 3.72
C LYS A 273 17.06 4.96 2.91
N CYS A 274 16.25 3.91 2.85
CA CYS A 274 16.59 2.71 2.09
C CYS A 274 15.33 1.93 1.71
N LEU A 275 15.47 1.07 0.71
CA LEU A 275 14.51 0.00 0.49
C LEU A 275 14.74 -1.08 1.55
N LEU A 276 13.73 -1.33 2.37
CA LEU A 276 13.77 -2.34 3.42
C LEU A 276 12.95 -3.56 3.01
N SER A 277 13.54 -4.75 3.08
CA SER A 277 12.82 -6.02 3.03
C SER A 277 12.60 -6.53 4.44
N TYR A 278 11.38 -6.97 4.73
CA TYR A 278 11.01 -7.39 6.08
C TYR A 278 9.94 -8.48 6.12
N GLY A 279 9.99 -9.31 7.16
CA GLY A 279 8.85 -10.09 7.64
C GLY A 279 7.94 -9.23 8.52
N VAL A 280 6.67 -9.61 8.61
CA VAL A 280 5.60 -8.87 9.30
C VAL A 280 5.19 -9.63 10.55
N VAL A 281 5.32 -9.01 11.72
CA VAL A 281 4.97 -9.63 13.02
C VAL A 281 3.90 -8.79 13.68
N GLY A 282 2.76 -9.41 13.99
CA GLY A 282 1.75 -8.78 14.83
C GLY A 282 2.02 -9.16 16.28
N TYR A 283 2.13 -8.18 17.18
CA TYR A 283 2.30 -8.42 18.61
C TYR A 283 1.49 -7.42 19.43
N ASN A 284 0.59 -7.91 20.29
CA ASN A 284 -0.34 -7.06 21.07
C ASN A 284 -1.10 -6.01 20.23
N GLY A 285 -1.44 -6.33 18.97
CA GLY A 285 -2.11 -5.40 18.07
C GLY A 285 -1.19 -4.36 17.41
N GLU A 286 0.13 -4.45 17.65
CA GLU A 286 1.12 -3.62 16.99
C GLU A 286 1.78 -4.37 15.82
N LEU A 287 1.99 -3.65 14.71
CA LEU A 287 2.78 -4.14 13.60
C LEU A 287 4.28 -3.91 13.85
N CYS A 288 5.02 -5.00 13.92
CA CYS A 288 6.48 -5.04 14.01
C CYS A 288 7.10 -5.62 12.73
N LEU A 289 8.34 -5.22 12.45
CA LEU A 289 9.07 -5.66 11.26
C LEU A 289 10.27 -6.53 11.64
N LEU A 290 10.49 -7.62 10.92
CA LEU A 290 11.71 -8.42 11.00
C LEU A 290 12.56 -8.11 9.78
N ILE A 291 13.62 -7.31 9.93
CA ILE A 291 14.47 -6.92 8.81
C ILE A 291 15.25 -8.14 8.30
N THR A 292 15.12 -8.39 7.01
CA THR A 292 15.77 -9.52 6.32
C THR A 292 16.75 -9.07 5.25
N ALA A 293 16.56 -7.87 4.67
CA ALA A 293 17.55 -7.25 3.81
C ALA A 293 17.42 -5.72 3.84
N VAL A 294 18.55 -5.05 3.61
CA VAL A 294 18.64 -3.59 3.44
C VAL A 294 19.19 -3.33 2.04
N GLY A 295 18.35 -2.85 1.14
CA GLY A 295 18.78 -2.36 -0.16
C GLY A 295 19.55 -1.05 0.04
N ASN A 296 20.87 -1.08 -0.19
CA ASN A 296 21.66 0.15 -0.16
C ASN A 296 21.29 1.01 -1.37
N LEU A 297 21.14 2.31 -1.09
CA LEU A 297 21.02 3.37 -2.10
C LEU A 297 22.39 4.04 -2.31
N ASP A 298 23.49 3.30 -2.08
CA ASP A 298 24.86 3.79 -2.25
C ASP A 298 25.31 3.68 -3.72
#